data_AF-A0A7S0Y518-F1
#
_entry.id   AF-A0A7S0Y518-F1
#
_cell.length_a   1.000
_cell.length_b   1.000
_cell.length_c   1.000
_cell.angle_alpha   90.00
_cell.angle_beta   90.00
_cell.angle_gamma   90.00
#
_symmetry.space_group_name_H-M   'P 1'
#
loop_
_entity.id
_entity.type
_entity.pdbx_description
1 polymer ?
#
loop_
_entity_poly.entity_id
_entity_poly.type
_entity_poly.pdbx_seq_one_letter_code
_entity_poly.pdbx_strand_id
1 'polypeptide(L)'
;KRGFVLVRDKTLGYRMESQGQSLVVPLRVRESGREERSAPVKVAISINSGDASSATVSRQQQMNFQLTDESDPFFLYTLRVSEEEFQVLKVDQSILVDFSEF
;
A
#
# COMPACT_ATOMS: atom_id res chain seq x y z
N LYS A 1 -10.50 6.08 -15.47
CA LYS A 1 -9.36 5.35 -16.07
C LYS A 1 -8.16 5.53 -15.13
N ARG A 2 -7.82 4.53 -14.29
CA ARG A 2 -6.65 4.61 -13.41
C ARG A 2 -5.40 4.50 -14.29
N GLY A 3 -4.54 5.52 -14.29
CA GLY A 3 -3.32 5.54 -15.10
C GLY A 3 -2.21 4.72 -14.45
N PHE A 4 -1.34 4.13 -15.26
CA PHE A 4 -0.08 3.53 -14.79
C PHE A 4 1.08 4.46 -15.14
N VAL A 5 2.04 4.60 -14.24
CA VAL A 5 3.26 5.38 -14.38
C VAL A 5 4.44 4.42 -14.47
N LEU A 6 5.30 4.62 -15.46
CA LEU A 6 6.56 3.90 -15.56
C LEU A 6 7.59 4.58 -14.66
N VAL A 7 7.97 3.92 -13.57
CA VAL A 7 8.93 4.41 -12.59
C VAL A 7 10.27 3.72 -12.82
N ARG A 8 11.35 4.50 -12.91
CA ARG A 8 12.71 3.97 -13.07
C ARG A 8 13.33 3.72 -11.69
N ASP A 9 13.45 2.45 -11.31
CA ASP A 9 14.20 1.99 -10.15
C ASP A 9 15.66 1.78 -10.53
N LYS A 10 16.59 2.41 -9.79
CA LYS A 10 18.03 2.36 -10.07
C LYS A 10 18.65 0.97 -9.85
N THR A 11 17.95 0.06 -9.19
CA THR A 11 18.41 -1.28 -8.80
C THR A 11 17.70 -2.38 -9.59
N LEU A 12 16.46 -2.14 -10.06
CA LEU A 12 15.58 -3.15 -10.63
C LEU A 12 15.06 -2.85 -12.05
N GLY A 13 15.36 -1.68 -12.63
CA GLY A 13 14.92 -1.34 -14.00
C GLY A 13 13.67 -0.47 -14.04
N TYR A 14 12.74 -0.73 -14.97
CA TYR A 14 11.53 0.08 -15.14
C TYR A 14 10.33 -0.66 -14.58
N ARG A 15 9.76 -0.18 -13.47
CA ARG A 15 8.58 -0.76 -12.84
C ARG A 15 7.32 -0.01 -13.25
N MET A 16 6.26 -0.73 -13.59
CA MET A 16 4.93 -0.15 -13.75
C MET A 16 4.26 0.04 -12.37
N GLU A 17 3.95 1.27 -12.02
CA GLU A 17 3.23 1.62 -10.80
C GLU A 17 1.84 2.16 -11.16
N SER A 18 0.78 1.62 -10.57
CA SER A 18 -0.54 2.25 -10.72
C SER A 18 -0.56 3.58 -9.98
N GLN A 19 -1.22 4.61 -10.54
CA GLN A 19 -1.45 5.86 -9.83
C GLN A 19 -2.35 5.55 -8.62
N GLY A 20 -1.71 5.40 -7.46
CA GLY A 20 -2.37 5.06 -6.21
C GLY A 20 -3.39 6.10 -5.80
N GLN A 21 -4.41 5.68 -5.05
CA GLN A 21 -5.34 6.62 -4.43
C GLN A 21 -4.71 7.20 -3.17
N SER A 22 -4.80 8.51 -2.98
CA SER A 22 -4.37 9.15 -1.73
C SER A 22 -5.43 10.11 -1.23
N LEU A 23 -5.65 10.07 0.09
CA LEU A 23 -6.68 10.81 0.79
C LEU A 23 -6.20 11.18 2.19
N VAL A 24 -6.60 12.35 2.67
CA VAL A 24 -6.33 12.79 4.05
C VAL A 24 -7.55 12.50 4.91
N VAL A 25 -7.36 11.77 6.00
CA VAL A 25 -8.43 11.36 6.91
C VAL A 25 -8.09 11.66 8.37
N PRO A 26 -9.09 11.96 9.22
CA PRO A 26 -8.87 12.07 10.65
C PRO A 26 -8.62 10.67 11.23
N LEU A 27 -7.38 10.41 11.66
CA LEU A 27 -6.99 9.14 12.27
C LEU A 27 -6.90 9.30 13.78
N ARG A 28 -7.44 8.32 14.53
CA ARG A 28 -7.21 8.21 15.97
C ARG A 28 -5.92 7.44 16.23
N VAL A 29 -4.95 8.12 16.80
CA VAL A 29 -3.63 7.59 17.11
C VAL A 29 -3.57 7.33 18.61
N ARG A 30 -3.33 6.07 18.97
CA ARG A 30 -3.16 5.63 20.36
C ARG A 30 -1.78 5.00 20.51
N GLU A 31 -0.96 5.62 21.33
CA GLU A 31 0.39 5.17 21.67
C GLU A 31 0.45 4.79 23.15
N SER A 32 1.17 3.71 23.49
CA SER A 32 1.33 3.30 24.88
C SER A 32 1.98 4.42 25.70
N GLY A 33 1.30 4.84 26.77
CA GLY A 33 1.79 5.92 27.64
C GLY A 33 1.47 7.34 27.16
N ARG A 34 0.65 7.50 26.11
CA ARG A 34 0.13 8.81 25.66
C ARG A 34 -1.40 8.78 25.59
N GLU A 35 -2.00 9.97 25.71
CA GLU A 35 -3.43 10.15 25.47
C GLU A 35 -3.74 9.91 23.98
N GLU A 36 -4.92 9.37 23.69
CA GLU A 36 -5.40 9.18 22.32
C GLU A 36 -5.61 10.55 21.66
N ARG A 37 -5.05 10.73 20.46
CA ARG A 37 -5.18 11.98 19.70
C ARG A 37 -5.82 11.73 18.34
N SER A 38 -6.57 12.69 17.82
CA SER A 38 -7.01 12.70 16.42
C SER A 38 -6.09 13.61 15.60
N ALA A 39 -5.58 13.12 14.47
CA ALA A 39 -4.69 13.88 13.60
C ALA A 39 -5.04 13.65 12.12
N PRO A 40 -4.86 14.66 11.25
CA PRO A 40 -5.02 14.49 9.81
C PRO A 40 -3.85 13.65 9.27
N VAL A 41 -4.14 12.44 8.81
CA VAL A 41 -3.15 11.52 8.25
C VAL A 41 -3.46 11.30 6.78
N LYS A 42 -2.45 11.46 5.93
CA LYS A 42 -2.50 11.08 4.52
C LYS A 42 -2.34 9.57 4.42
N VAL A 43 -3.36 8.91 3.88
CA VAL A 43 -3.37 7.50 3.52
C VAL A 43 -3.17 7.41 2.01
N ALA A 44 -2.22 6.60 1.57
CA ALA A 44 -1.96 6.31 0.17
C ALA A 44 -2.01 4.79 -0.06
N ILE A 45 -2.73 4.37 -1.10
CA ILE A 45 -2.93 2.97 -1.48
C ILE A 45 -2.51 2.82 -2.94
N SER A 46 -1.59 1.91 -3.22
CA SER A 46 -1.07 1.65 -4.58
C SER A 46 -0.97 0.15 -4.84
N ILE A 47 -1.12 -0.24 -6.11
CA ILE A 47 -0.87 -1.61 -6.56
C ILE A 47 0.36 -1.59 -7.46
N ASN A 48 1.31 -2.46 -7.14
CA ASN A 48 2.51 -2.65 -7.92
C ASN A 48 2.47 -4.03 -8.58
N SER A 49 2.55 -4.06 -9.90
CA SER A 49 2.74 -5.30 -10.67
C SER A 49 4.23 -5.51 -10.94
N GLY A 50 4.73 -6.73 -10.74
CA GLY A 50 6.06 -7.14 -11.21
C GLY A 50 6.18 -7.04 -12.74
N ASP A 51 7.40 -6.82 -13.23
CA ASP A 51 7.66 -6.53 -14.64
C ASP A 51 7.34 -7.69 -15.59
N ALA A 52 6.74 -7.35 -16.74
CA ALA A 52 6.44 -8.27 -17.83
C ALA A 52 7.67 -8.71 -18.65
N SER A 53 8.89 -8.27 -18.28
CA SER A 53 10.13 -8.53 -19.03
C SER A 53 10.84 -9.84 -18.65
N SER A 54 10.43 -10.52 -17.58
CA SER A 54 11.00 -11.80 -17.16
C SER A 54 9.97 -12.91 -17.29
N ALA A 55 10.05 -13.68 -18.37
CA ALA A 55 9.09 -14.73 -18.75
C ALA A 55 8.99 -15.92 -17.76
N THR A 56 9.69 -15.86 -16.62
CA THR A 56 9.80 -16.94 -15.64
C THR A 56 9.42 -16.54 -14.21
N VAL A 57 9.16 -15.26 -13.93
CA VAL A 57 8.78 -14.81 -12.59
C VAL A 57 7.27 -14.56 -12.58
N SER A 58 6.56 -15.35 -11.77
CA SER A 58 5.13 -15.20 -11.49
C SER A 58 4.79 -13.72 -11.30
N ARG A 59 3.71 -13.26 -11.95
CA ARG A 59 3.17 -11.90 -11.85
C ARG A 59 2.70 -11.62 -10.42
N GLN A 60 3.62 -11.37 -9.50
CA GLN A 60 3.28 -11.05 -8.11
C GLN A 60 2.77 -9.61 -8.07
N GLN A 61 1.47 -9.47 -7.89
CA GLN A 61 0.85 -8.19 -7.55
C GLN A 61 1.01 -7.94 -6.06
N GLN A 62 1.28 -6.68 -5.72
CA GLN A 62 1.48 -6.25 -4.34
C GLN A 62 0.72 -4.96 -4.09
N MET A 63 -0.13 -4.96 -3.06
CA MET A 63 -0.77 -3.76 -2.54
C MET A 63 0.15 -3.10 -1.51
N ASN A 64 0.28 -1.78 -1.59
CA ASN A 64 0.99 -0.98 -0.60
C ASN A 64 0.05 0.04 0.01
N PHE A 65 0.00 0.04 1.33
CA PHE A 65 -0.63 1.05 2.15
C PHE A 65 0.48 1.88 2.80
N GLN A 66 0.35 3.19 2.73
CA GLN A 66 1.28 4.12 3.36
C GLN A 66 0.50 5.22 4.08
N LEU A 67 0.83 5.43 5.36
CA LEU A 67 0.30 6.49 6.19
C LEU A 67 1.42 7.48 6.49
N THR A 68 1.16 8.76 6.25
CA THR A 68 2.09 9.87 6.51
C THR A 68 1.35 11.05 7.14
N ASP A 69 2.00 11.78 8.05
CA ASP A 69 1.50 13.04 8.61
C ASP A 69 2.34 14.20 8.04
N GLU A 70 1.70 15.22 7.48
CA GLU A 70 2.43 16.38 6.92
C GLU A 70 3.06 17.26 8.01
N SER A 71 2.57 17.16 9.25
CA SER A 71 3.10 17.88 10.40
C SER A 71 4.25 17.15 11.11
N ASP A 72 4.41 15.85 10.84
CA ASP A 72 5.46 15.00 11.45
C ASP A 72 6.14 14.13 10.38
N PRO A 73 7.34 14.54 9.90
CA PRO A 73 8.10 13.80 8.91
C PRO A 73 8.53 12.38 9.34
N PHE A 74 8.50 12.08 10.64
CA PHE A 74 8.83 10.76 11.17
C PHE A 74 7.61 9.85 11.29
N PHE A 75 6.40 10.38 11.09
CA PHE A 75 5.18 9.60 11.03
C PHE A 75 5.10 8.88 9.68
N LEU A 76 5.60 7.65 9.65
CA LEU A 76 5.54 6.77 8.49
C LEU A 76 5.16 5.36 8.93
N TYR A 77 4.01 4.90 8.47
CA TYR A 77 3.61 3.50 8.59
C TYR A 77 3.36 2.94 7.21
N THR A 78 3.90 1.75 6.96
CA THR A 78 3.76 1.08 5.68
C THR A 78 3.31 -0.36 5.90
N LEU A 79 2.35 -0.80 5.11
CA LEU A 79 1.95 -2.20 5.00
C LEU A 79 2.04 -2.59 3.53
N ARG A 80 2.69 -3.72 3.28
CA ARG A 80 2.83 -4.31 1.95
C ARG A 80 2.20 -5.68 2.00
N VAL A 81 1.29 -5.96 1.08
CA VAL A 81 0.55 -7.22 1.05
C VAL A 81 0.62 -7.76 -0.37
N SER A 82 1.34 -8.86 -0.54
CA SER A 82 1.29 -9.66 -1.76
C SER A 82 -0.04 -10.42 -1.85
N GLU A 83 -0.37 -10.91 -3.04
CA GLU A 83 -1.56 -11.75 -3.24
C GLU A 83 -1.56 -13.02 -2.37
N GLU A 84 -0.38 -13.58 -2.08
CA GLU A 84 -0.21 -14.74 -1.19
C GLU A 84 -0.49 -14.37 0.28
N GLU A 85 0.11 -13.29 0.77
CA GLU A 85 -0.12 -12.80 2.13
C GLU A 85 -1.58 -12.37 2.35
N PHE A 86 -2.24 -11.89 1.30
CA PHE A 86 -3.66 -11.54 1.36
C PHE A 86 -4.54 -12.75 1.67
N GLN A 87 -4.17 -13.98 1.27
CA GLN A 87 -4.97 -15.16 1.62
C GLN A 87 -5.06 -15.38 3.13
N VAL A 88 -3.96 -15.16 3.84
CA VAL A 88 -3.92 -15.23 5.31
C VAL A 88 -4.74 -14.08 5.91
N LEU A 89 -4.51 -12.85 5.44
CA LEU A 89 -5.24 -11.67 5.90
C LEU A 89 -6.77 -11.80 5.68
N LYS A 90 -7.17 -12.39 4.56
CA LYS A 90 -8.56 -12.63 4.18
C LYS A 90 -9.25 -13.54 5.20
N VAL A 91 -8.57 -14.59 5.65
CA VAL A 91 -9.07 -15.50 6.69
C VAL A 91 -9.12 -14.79 8.05
N ASP A 92 -7.99 -14.20 8.47
CA ASP A 92 -7.87 -13.58 9.80
C ASP A 92 -8.88 -12.45 10.04
N GLN A 93 -9.19 -11.68 8.99
CA GLN A 93 -10.12 -10.55 9.07
C GLN A 93 -11.51 -10.84 8.49
N SER A 94 -11.78 -12.10 8.09
CA SER A 94 -13.05 -12.49 7.46
C SER A 94 -13.43 -11.60 6.25
N ILE A 95 -12.44 -11.24 5.42
CA ILE A 95 -12.65 -10.45 4.21
C ILE A 95 -13.37 -11.32 3.18
N LEU A 96 -14.47 -10.81 2.63
CA LEU A 96 -15.36 -11.58 1.74
C LEU A 96 -15.09 -11.35 0.25
N VAL A 97 -14.09 -10.52 -0.07
CA VAL A 97 -13.72 -10.16 -1.44
C VAL A 97 -12.35 -10.72 -1.81
N ASP A 98 -12.08 -10.81 -3.12
CA ASP A 98 -10.78 -11.23 -3.63
C ASP A 98 -9.79 -10.06 -3.72
N PHE A 99 -8.50 -10.36 -3.91
CA PHE A 99 -7.41 -9.38 -3.92
C PHE A 99 -7.61 -8.27 -4.96
N SER A 100 -8.24 -8.58 -6.09
CA SER A 100 -8.52 -7.61 -7.17
C SER A 100 -9.69 -6.65 -6.86
N GLU A 101 -10.57 -7.03 -5.92
CA GLU A 101 -11.73 -6.26 -5.50
C GLU A 101 -11.49 -5.43 -4.23
N PHE A 102 -10.59 -5.91 -3.37
CA PHE A 102 -10.11 -5.20 -2.19
C PHE A 102 -9.36 -3.92 -2.55
#